data_AF-A0A544VQU9-F1
#
_entry.id   AF-A0A544VQU9-F1
#
_cell.length_a   1.000
_cell.length_b   1.000
_cell.length_c   1.000
_cell.angle_alpha   90.00
_cell.angle_beta   90.00
_cell.angle_gamma   90.00
#
_symmetry.space_group_name_H-M   'P 1'
#
loop_
_entity.id
_entity.type
_entity.pdbx_description
1 polymer ?
#
loop_
_entity_poly.entity_id
_entity_poly.type
_entity_poly.pdbx_seq_one_letter_code
_entity_poly.pdbx_strand_id
1 'polypeptide(L)'
;MAAALVACSGGAPDAQRWSALPHTMGCRFLSNDSAVDPPGSTVVKQVTLSHKGGSRLELEALFRYRVPPEPRVQNGRFGPIDAPGSIYTQFLIHPHGLPEEKVIEVSSPSPSVTQGWSGDVSEFDNADPEILASVSADDNRLTIVLDLDGQDAVFGSGPFKADVDVVQMVAGQPDAAGGSNLFPVKSPRCDWDTPTATSAATAPADTQPTATFPSASPQEPSSIPAPGADAHGFLDQPGARCDDADTVEVAARTTQSALVICRNASELVYRGSRLSDGASIELLNAVPNDGGFDVVNPQNGTRYEVRSSALTIRVNGRDFIEPVTEFWSAAATALPSPDYSAEQLVRTASGQVRCQVESGEVVCERASIDGFPQAPTSGTGGHWNLATITSGGEFHWNIGNLGGVDPDTDIVLDYGSTRRINGWMIEASNEGTRFINDGSGHGMFVSISDVDPF
;
A
#
# COMPACT_ATOMS: atom_id res chain seq x y z
N MET A 1 -19.27 -77.34 6.19
CA MET A 1 -19.54 -75.95 6.58
C MET A 1 -18.24 -75.18 6.43
N ALA A 2 -18.09 -74.44 5.33
CA ALA A 2 -16.92 -73.59 5.11
C ALA A 2 -17.26 -72.21 5.69
N ALA A 3 -16.55 -71.82 6.75
CA ALA A 3 -16.64 -70.47 7.29
C ALA A 3 -15.82 -69.54 6.39
N ALA A 4 -16.50 -68.66 5.68
CA ALA A 4 -15.88 -67.56 4.97
C ALA A 4 -15.28 -66.59 6.00
N LEU A 5 -13.95 -66.52 6.07
CA LEU A 5 -13.27 -65.39 6.68
C LEU A 5 -13.58 -64.16 5.83
N VAL A 6 -14.42 -63.27 6.36
CA VAL A 6 -14.51 -61.90 5.89
C VAL A 6 -13.20 -61.22 6.26
N ALA A 7 -12.33 -61.05 5.28
CA ALA A 7 -11.19 -60.16 5.39
C ALA A 7 -11.74 -58.73 5.47
N CYS A 8 -11.73 -58.14 6.66
CA CYS A 8 -11.84 -56.69 6.80
C CYS A 8 -10.59 -56.09 6.16
N SER A 9 -10.74 -55.60 4.93
CA SER A 9 -9.75 -54.80 4.23
C SER A 9 -9.37 -53.58 5.08
N GLY A 10 -8.12 -53.52 5.53
CA GLY A 10 -7.54 -52.40 6.27
C GLY A 10 -7.35 -51.16 5.39
N GLY A 11 -8.42 -50.41 5.15
CA GLY A 11 -8.39 -49.12 4.43
C GLY A 11 -8.64 -47.89 5.31
N ALA A 12 -8.40 -47.96 6.63
CA ALA A 12 -9.11 -47.10 7.59
C ALA A 12 -8.31 -46.07 8.45
N PRO A 13 -6.97 -45.95 8.45
CA PRO A 13 -6.31 -44.83 9.15
C PRO A 13 -6.29 -43.52 8.34
N ASP A 14 -5.83 -43.57 7.09
CA ASP A 14 -5.59 -42.36 6.28
C ASP A 14 -6.88 -41.67 5.83
N ALA A 15 -7.88 -42.43 5.36
CA ALA A 15 -9.16 -41.86 4.95
C ALA A 15 -9.90 -41.17 6.10
N GLN A 16 -9.70 -41.65 7.33
CA GLN A 16 -10.28 -41.05 8.53
C GLN A 16 -9.43 -39.88 9.06
N ARG A 17 -8.10 -39.95 8.92
CA ARG A 17 -7.17 -38.86 9.25
C ARG A 17 -7.49 -37.60 8.45
N TRP A 18 -7.73 -37.73 7.15
CA TRP A 18 -7.97 -36.58 6.26
C TRP A 18 -9.45 -36.22 6.09
N SER A 19 -10.37 -36.91 6.79
CA SER A 19 -11.82 -36.76 6.56
C SER A 19 -12.38 -35.37 6.87
N ALA A 20 -11.62 -34.55 7.62
CA ALA A 20 -11.97 -33.19 7.94
C ALA A 20 -11.47 -32.16 6.92
N LEU A 21 -10.68 -32.59 5.91
CA LEU A 21 -10.14 -31.74 4.86
C LEU A 21 -10.83 -31.99 3.50
N PRO A 22 -10.90 -30.98 2.61
CA PRO A 22 -10.41 -29.61 2.78
C PRO A 22 -11.26 -28.80 3.75
N HIS A 23 -10.62 -27.90 4.49
CA HIS A 23 -11.31 -27.00 5.43
C HIS A 23 -10.76 -25.58 5.31
N THR A 24 -11.66 -24.59 5.20
CA THR A 24 -11.30 -23.17 5.08
C THR A 24 -11.75 -22.42 6.32
N MET A 25 -10.80 -21.68 6.92
CA MET A 25 -10.98 -20.91 8.14
C MET A 25 -10.84 -19.43 7.82
N GLY A 26 -11.77 -18.60 8.32
CA GLY A 26 -11.55 -17.15 8.36
C GLY A 26 -10.42 -16.81 9.32
N CYS A 27 -9.69 -15.73 9.07
CA CYS A 27 -8.64 -15.24 9.96
C CYS A 27 -9.04 -13.90 10.58
N ARG A 28 -8.74 -13.72 11.87
CA ARG A 28 -9.06 -12.52 12.63
C ARG A 28 -7.92 -12.12 13.55
N PHE A 29 -7.80 -10.83 13.85
CA PHE A 29 -6.85 -10.36 14.85
C PHE A 29 -7.36 -10.64 16.26
N LEU A 30 -6.44 -11.01 17.15
CA LEU A 30 -6.74 -11.16 18.57
C LEU A 30 -6.89 -9.77 19.20
N SER A 31 -7.98 -9.56 19.94
CA SER A 31 -8.34 -8.24 20.49
C SER A 31 -7.40 -7.72 21.58
N ASN A 32 -6.50 -8.57 22.09
CA ASN A 32 -5.49 -8.25 23.11
C ASN A 32 -4.09 -8.02 22.53
N ASP A 33 -3.94 -8.05 21.21
CA ASP A 33 -2.67 -7.75 20.54
C ASP A 33 -2.47 -6.23 20.46
N SER A 34 -1.48 -5.72 21.18
CA SER A 34 -1.12 -4.30 21.24
C SER A 34 -0.10 -3.90 20.16
N ALA A 35 0.28 -4.81 19.28
CA ALA A 35 1.14 -4.50 18.14
C ALA A 35 0.45 -3.57 17.14
N VAL A 36 1.24 -2.95 16.27
CA VAL A 36 0.73 -2.07 15.21
C VAL A 36 0.05 -2.90 14.13
N ASP A 37 -0.99 -2.34 13.49
CA ASP A 37 -1.68 -3.00 12.39
C ASP A 37 -0.72 -3.40 11.26
N PRO A 38 -0.89 -4.59 10.69
CA PRO A 38 0.08 -5.15 9.77
C PRO A 38 -0.04 -4.47 8.38
N PRO A 39 1.10 -4.28 7.67
CA PRO A 39 1.16 -3.62 6.36
C PRO A 39 0.44 -4.43 5.30
N GLY A 40 -0.83 -4.17 5.06
CA GLY A 40 -1.74 -5.30 4.81
C GLY A 40 -1.59 -6.23 3.60
N SER A 41 -0.58 -6.15 2.73
CA SER A 41 -0.16 -7.33 1.94
C SER A 41 0.10 -8.51 2.87
N THR A 42 0.34 -8.23 4.14
CA THR A 42 0.48 -9.17 5.25
C THR A 42 -0.84 -9.66 5.85
N VAL A 43 -1.97 -8.97 5.65
CA VAL A 43 -3.25 -9.36 6.24
C VAL A 43 -3.76 -10.63 5.56
N VAL A 44 -3.72 -11.76 6.26
CA VAL A 44 -4.35 -13.01 5.80
C VAL A 44 -5.84 -12.97 6.09
N LYS A 45 -6.68 -13.22 5.09
CA LYS A 45 -8.15 -13.22 5.21
C LYS A 45 -8.69 -14.59 5.58
N GLN A 46 -8.09 -15.62 5.02
CA GLN A 46 -8.48 -17.01 5.26
C GLN A 46 -7.32 -17.94 4.96
N VAL A 47 -7.34 -19.09 5.62
CA VAL A 47 -6.44 -20.22 5.36
C VAL A 47 -7.27 -21.44 4.98
N THR A 48 -6.87 -22.16 3.95
CA THR A 48 -7.42 -23.47 3.59
C THR A 48 -6.39 -24.55 3.84
N LEU A 49 -6.76 -25.57 4.61
CA LEU A 49 -5.98 -26.79 4.74
C LEU A 49 -6.58 -27.87 3.85
N SER A 50 -5.75 -28.54 3.05
CA SER A 50 -6.19 -29.57 2.09
C SER A 50 -5.26 -30.79 2.10
N HIS A 51 -5.82 -31.96 1.79
CA HIS A 51 -5.04 -33.18 1.58
C HIS A 51 -4.66 -33.34 0.11
N LYS A 52 -3.36 -33.48 -0.19
CA LYS A 52 -2.84 -33.66 -1.58
C LYS A 52 -2.53 -35.12 -1.95
N GLY A 53 -2.98 -36.08 -1.13
CA GLY A 53 -2.64 -37.50 -1.26
C GLY A 53 -1.42 -37.88 -0.43
N GLY A 54 -1.33 -39.15 -0.03
CA GLY A 54 -0.30 -39.64 0.90
C GLY A 54 -0.33 -38.89 2.24
N SER A 55 0.83 -38.48 2.74
CA SER A 55 0.98 -37.68 3.96
C SER A 55 1.15 -36.18 3.68
N ARG A 56 0.69 -35.69 2.52
CA ARG A 56 0.90 -34.29 2.11
C ARG A 56 -0.23 -33.37 2.55
N LEU A 57 0.11 -32.41 3.40
CA LEU A 57 -0.75 -31.32 3.82
C LEU A 57 -0.45 -30.10 2.95
N GLU A 58 -1.48 -29.54 2.33
CA GLU A 58 -1.41 -28.23 1.69
C GLU A 58 -2.01 -27.18 2.62
N LEU A 59 -1.24 -26.11 2.87
CA LEU A 59 -1.70 -24.87 3.45
C LEU A 59 -1.78 -23.83 2.34
N GLU A 60 -2.97 -23.29 2.14
CA GLU A 60 -3.20 -22.15 1.26
C GLU A 60 -3.60 -20.93 2.09
N ALA A 61 -2.78 -19.89 2.07
CA ALA A 61 -3.10 -18.61 2.69
C ALA A 61 -3.56 -17.62 1.62
N LEU A 62 -4.77 -17.08 1.79
CA LEU A 62 -5.27 -15.98 0.97
C LEU A 62 -5.02 -14.65 1.70
N PHE A 63 -4.11 -13.87 1.15
CA PHE A 63 -3.84 -12.51 1.59
C PHE A 63 -4.93 -11.57 1.09
N ARG A 64 -5.18 -10.50 1.85
CA ARG A 64 -6.19 -9.49 1.52
C ARG A 64 -5.90 -8.81 0.19
N TYR A 65 -4.61 -8.70 -0.20
CA TYR A 65 -4.19 -7.95 -1.38
C TYR A 65 -3.21 -8.67 -2.27
N ARG A 66 -2.02 -9.01 -1.75
CA ARG A 66 -0.99 -9.78 -2.46
C ARG A 66 -0.13 -10.51 -1.45
N VAL A 67 0.53 -11.60 -1.84
CA VAL A 67 1.56 -12.25 -1.02
C VAL A 67 2.70 -11.24 -0.80
N PRO A 68 3.25 -11.12 0.43
CA PRO A 68 4.40 -10.27 0.68
C PRO A 68 5.56 -10.59 -0.27
N PRO A 69 6.19 -9.59 -0.90
CA PRO A 69 7.34 -9.85 -1.77
C PRO A 69 8.48 -10.45 -0.94
N GLU A 70 9.26 -11.33 -1.55
CA GLU A 70 10.43 -11.90 -0.87
C GLU A 70 11.39 -10.79 -0.41
N PRO A 71 11.95 -10.89 0.81
CA PRO A 71 12.89 -9.90 1.33
C PRO A 71 14.04 -9.65 0.35
N ARG A 72 14.38 -8.36 0.16
CA ARG A 72 15.56 -7.98 -0.62
C ARG A 72 16.74 -7.81 0.31
N VAL A 73 17.93 -8.20 -0.14
CA VAL A 73 19.16 -7.99 0.63
C VAL A 73 19.76 -6.62 0.30
N GLN A 74 20.22 -5.91 1.33
CA GLN A 74 21.00 -4.69 1.21
C GLN A 74 22.33 -4.81 1.98
N ASN A 75 23.26 -3.91 1.67
CA ASN A 75 24.55 -3.86 2.36
C ASN A 75 24.42 -3.17 3.72
N GLY A 76 24.58 -3.93 4.80
CA GLY A 76 24.69 -3.43 6.16
C GLY A 76 26.13 -3.19 6.59
N ARG A 77 26.31 -2.56 7.76
CA ARG A 77 27.63 -2.22 8.33
C ARG A 77 28.50 -3.45 8.63
N PHE A 78 27.87 -4.57 9.00
CA PHE A 78 28.56 -5.80 9.42
C PHE A 78 28.31 -6.99 8.48
N GLY A 79 27.64 -6.77 7.35
CA GLY A 79 27.28 -7.82 6.42
C GLY A 79 25.96 -7.53 5.69
N PRO A 80 25.49 -8.47 4.87
CA PRO A 80 24.17 -8.39 4.27
C PRO A 80 23.09 -8.37 5.36
N ILE A 81 22.08 -7.54 5.14
CA ILE A 81 20.88 -7.47 5.97
C ILE A 81 19.67 -7.41 5.05
N ASP A 82 18.52 -7.87 5.52
CA ASP A 82 17.29 -7.69 4.75
C ASP A 82 16.87 -6.22 4.80
N ALA A 83 16.35 -5.75 3.67
CA ALA A 83 16.00 -4.35 3.46
C ALA A 83 14.88 -3.92 4.43
N PRO A 84 14.96 -2.72 5.02
CA PRO A 84 13.90 -2.17 5.85
C PRO A 84 12.57 -2.17 5.08
N GLY A 85 11.54 -2.77 5.66
CA GLY A 85 10.25 -3.04 5.04
C GLY A 85 10.04 -4.49 4.66
N SER A 86 11.09 -5.33 4.68
CA SER A 86 10.96 -6.77 4.47
C SER A 86 10.03 -7.39 5.51
N ILE A 87 9.12 -8.24 5.05
CA ILE A 87 8.15 -8.93 5.90
C ILE A 87 8.61 -10.37 6.08
N TYR A 88 8.70 -10.79 7.33
CA TYR A 88 8.84 -12.19 7.69
C TYR A 88 7.49 -12.71 8.15
N THR A 89 7.08 -13.85 7.60
CA THR A 89 5.84 -14.52 7.96
C THR A 89 6.16 -15.93 8.44
N GLN A 90 5.64 -16.29 9.61
CA GLN A 90 5.62 -17.65 10.11
C GLN A 90 4.18 -18.14 10.16
N PHE A 91 3.94 -19.34 9.63
CA PHE A 91 2.68 -20.05 9.83
C PHE A 91 2.93 -21.10 10.90
N LEU A 92 2.28 -20.92 12.04
CA LEU A 92 2.30 -21.83 13.17
C LEU A 92 1.02 -22.64 13.13
N ILE A 93 1.11 -23.90 12.68
CA ILE A 93 -0.03 -24.80 12.58
C ILE A 93 -0.09 -25.62 13.87
N HIS A 94 -1.18 -25.49 14.62
CA HIS A 94 -1.39 -26.14 15.91
C HIS A 94 -2.39 -27.30 15.77
N PRO A 95 -1.93 -28.56 15.66
CA PRO A 95 -2.84 -29.69 15.52
C PRO A 95 -3.69 -29.88 16.78
N HIS A 96 -5.00 -30.04 16.59
CA HIS A 96 -5.94 -30.27 17.68
C HIS A 96 -5.69 -31.61 18.38
N GLY A 97 -5.89 -31.65 19.69
CA GLY A 97 -5.70 -32.86 20.49
C GLY A 97 -4.24 -33.16 20.85
N LEU A 98 -3.33 -32.27 20.50
CA LEU A 98 -1.93 -32.27 20.93
C LEU A 98 -1.66 -31.07 21.86
N PRO A 99 -0.57 -31.11 22.66
CA PRO A 99 -0.16 -29.97 23.47
C PRO A 99 0.10 -28.70 22.63
N GLU A 100 -0.17 -27.52 23.15
CA GLU A 100 -0.08 -26.25 22.39
C GLU A 100 1.33 -25.94 21.89
N GLU A 101 2.37 -26.38 22.61
CA GLU A 101 3.77 -26.22 22.20
C GLU A 101 4.16 -27.09 21.00
N LYS A 102 3.35 -28.09 20.65
CA LYS A 102 3.58 -28.96 19.48
C LYS A 102 3.03 -28.30 18.23
N VAL A 103 3.91 -27.57 17.54
CA VAL A 103 3.59 -26.76 16.38
C VAL A 103 4.35 -27.23 15.14
N ILE A 104 3.68 -27.20 13.99
CA ILE A 104 4.36 -27.28 12.69
C ILE A 104 4.65 -25.84 12.28
N GLU A 105 5.92 -25.50 12.11
CA GLU A 105 6.32 -24.15 11.75
C GLU A 105 6.65 -24.07 10.26
N VAL A 106 6.10 -23.10 9.56
CA VAL A 106 6.58 -22.72 8.21
C VAL A 106 7.09 -21.29 8.25
N SER A 107 8.36 -21.11 7.93
CA SER A 107 9.05 -19.81 7.97
C SER A 107 9.34 -19.30 6.56
N SER A 108 9.04 -18.02 6.32
CA SER A 108 9.38 -17.32 5.08
C SER A 108 10.89 -17.08 4.93
N PRO A 109 11.39 -16.81 3.70
CA PRO A 109 12.81 -16.57 3.46
C PRO A 109 13.40 -15.42 4.29
N SER A 110 14.66 -15.59 4.67
CA SER A 110 15.54 -14.56 5.22
C SER A 110 16.89 -14.61 4.47
N PRO A 111 16.95 -14.04 3.25
CA PRO A 111 18.10 -14.20 2.37
C PRO A 111 19.37 -13.54 2.90
N SER A 112 19.28 -12.56 3.81
CA SER A 112 20.45 -12.01 4.51
C SER A 112 21.26 -13.06 5.28
N VAL A 113 20.61 -14.12 5.77
CA VAL A 113 21.23 -15.27 6.44
C VAL A 113 21.16 -16.54 5.58
N THR A 114 20.96 -16.40 4.28
CA THR A 114 20.86 -17.50 3.30
C THR A 114 19.72 -18.49 3.57
N GLN A 115 18.71 -18.08 4.33
CA GLN A 115 17.53 -18.89 4.62
C GLN A 115 16.50 -18.71 3.51
N GLY A 116 16.10 -19.83 2.88
CA GLY A 116 14.92 -19.90 2.01
C GLY A 116 13.64 -20.17 2.81
N TRP A 117 12.56 -20.51 2.13
CA TRP A 117 11.40 -21.09 2.80
C TRP A 117 11.81 -22.35 3.55
N SER A 118 11.27 -22.54 4.76
CA SER A 118 11.48 -23.76 5.54
C SER A 118 10.18 -24.23 6.18
N GLY A 119 10.04 -25.53 6.35
CA GLY A 119 8.97 -26.19 7.09
C GLY A 119 9.61 -27.11 8.11
N ASP A 120 9.26 -26.93 9.38
CA ASP A 120 9.94 -27.50 10.53
C ASP A 120 8.93 -28.18 11.48
N VAL A 121 9.26 -29.40 11.90
CA VAL A 121 8.54 -30.16 12.93
C VAL A 121 9.47 -30.60 14.06
N SER A 122 10.50 -29.81 14.38
CA SER A 122 11.47 -30.13 15.44
C SER A 122 10.80 -30.33 16.81
N GLU A 123 9.65 -29.70 17.04
CA GLU A 123 8.83 -29.95 18.22
C GLU A 123 8.27 -31.38 18.28
N PHE A 124 8.13 -32.07 17.14
CA PHE A 124 7.70 -33.47 17.07
C PHE A 124 8.88 -34.42 16.92
N ASP A 125 9.77 -34.12 15.99
CA ASP A 125 10.93 -34.93 15.64
C ASP A 125 12.14 -34.05 15.33
N ASN A 126 13.06 -33.97 16.30
CA ASN A 126 14.32 -33.24 16.13
C ASN A 126 15.33 -33.97 15.24
N ALA A 127 15.13 -35.26 14.95
CA ALA A 127 16.06 -36.05 14.13
C ALA A 127 15.81 -35.86 12.62
N ASP A 128 14.55 -35.62 12.23
CA ASP A 128 14.15 -35.37 10.84
C ASP A 128 13.07 -34.28 10.77
N PRO A 129 13.42 -33.00 11.01
CA PRO A 129 12.44 -31.92 11.16
C PRO A 129 12.01 -31.27 9.84
N GLU A 130 12.73 -31.47 8.73
CA GLU A 130 12.49 -30.75 7.49
C GLU A 130 11.37 -31.39 6.67
N ILE A 131 10.27 -30.67 6.49
CA ILE A 131 9.04 -31.21 5.87
C ILE A 131 8.53 -30.38 4.68
N LEU A 132 9.24 -29.33 4.28
CA LEU A 132 8.80 -28.47 3.18
C LEU A 132 8.94 -29.18 1.84
N ALA A 133 7.83 -29.41 1.14
CA ALA A 133 7.84 -30.03 -0.18
C ALA A 133 7.89 -28.99 -1.31
N SER A 134 7.05 -27.95 -1.23
CA SER A 134 7.02 -26.88 -2.23
C SER A 134 6.33 -25.63 -1.72
N VAL A 135 6.73 -24.48 -2.26
CA VAL A 135 6.03 -23.20 -2.07
C VAL A 135 5.77 -22.57 -3.44
N SER A 136 4.58 -22.03 -3.64
CA SER A 136 4.23 -21.23 -4.81
C SER A 136 3.37 -20.04 -4.39
N ALA A 137 3.64 -18.89 -4.98
CA ALA A 137 2.84 -17.68 -4.79
C ALA A 137 2.25 -17.24 -6.13
N ASP A 138 0.95 -16.91 -6.12
CA ASP A 138 0.23 -16.34 -7.25
C ASP A 138 -0.60 -15.16 -6.76
N ASP A 139 -0.21 -13.94 -7.16
CA ASP A 139 -0.80 -12.67 -6.74
C ASP A 139 -1.04 -12.55 -5.23
N ASN A 140 -2.22 -12.93 -4.74
CA ASN A 140 -2.64 -12.89 -3.34
C ASN A 140 -2.74 -14.25 -2.64
N ARG A 141 -2.34 -15.32 -3.31
CA ARG A 141 -2.46 -16.69 -2.84
C ARG A 141 -1.08 -17.29 -2.65
N LEU A 142 -0.79 -17.72 -1.43
CA LEU A 142 0.39 -18.49 -1.10
C LEU A 142 -0.02 -19.93 -0.85
N THR A 143 0.57 -20.86 -1.60
CA THR A 143 0.36 -22.30 -1.45
C THR A 143 1.65 -22.94 -0.97
N ILE A 144 1.58 -23.62 0.17
CA ILE A 144 2.67 -24.36 0.78
C ILE A 144 2.23 -25.81 0.88
N VAL A 145 3.08 -26.73 0.42
CA VAL A 145 2.87 -28.17 0.57
C VAL A 145 3.93 -28.71 1.51
N LEU A 146 3.49 -29.44 2.52
CA LEU A 146 4.29 -30.10 3.53
C LEU A 146 4.22 -31.61 3.34
N ASP A 147 5.36 -32.30 3.32
CA ASP A 147 5.44 -33.76 3.29
C ASP A 147 5.63 -34.27 4.72
N LEU A 148 4.57 -34.83 5.30
CA LEU A 148 4.56 -35.32 6.68
C LEU A 148 4.77 -36.84 6.73
N ASP A 149 5.41 -37.43 5.71
CA ASP A 149 5.72 -38.86 5.73
C ASP A 149 6.67 -39.18 6.90
N GLY A 150 6.38 -40.28 7.61
CA GLY A 150 7.08 -40.63 8.85
C GLY A 150 6.74 -39.75 10.08
N GLN A 151 6.02 -38.64 9.92
CA GLN A 151 5.70 -37.69 11.00
C GLN A 151 4.39 -38.04 11.73
N ASP A 152 4.22 -39.29 12.14
CA ASP A 152 2.94 -39.79 12.71
C ASP A 152 2.48 -39.04 13.98
N ALA A 153 3.43 -38.48 14.74
CA ALA A 153 3.16 -37.72 15.96
C ALA A 153 2.34 -36.44 15.72
N VAL A 154 2.35 -35.91 14.49
CA VAL A 154 1.64 -34.69 14.09
C VAL A 154 0.11 -34.89 14.03
N PHE A 155 -0.35 -36.13 13.79
CA PHE A 155 -1.77 -36.38 13.43
C PHE A 155 -2.71 -36.63 14.61
N GLY A 156 -2.19 -36.79 15.83
CA GLY A 156 -3.01 -37.08 17.02
C GLY A 156 -3.89 -38.33 16.86
N SER A 157 -4.97 -38.41 17.65
CA SER A 157 -5.92 -39.53 17.63
C SER A 157 -7.27 -39.11 17.05
N GLY A 158 -7.32 -38.78 15.76
CA GLY A 158 -8.58 -38.39 15.11
C GLY A 158 -8.39 -37.81 13.70
N PRO A 159 -9.47 -37.26 13.11
CA PRO A 159 -9.34 -36.43 11.93
C PRO A 159 -8.41 -35.25 12.22
N PHE A 160 -7.50 -34.97 11.30
CA PHE A 160 -6.58 -33.86 11.39
C PHE A 160 -7.35 -32.54 11.32
N LYS A 161 -7.24 -31.77 12.40
CA LYS A 161 -7.74 -30.40 12.53
C LYS A 161 -6.63 -29.57 13.12
N ALA A 162 -6.54 -28.29 12.74
CA ALA A 162 -5.53 -27.41 13.28
C ALA A 162 -5.99 -25.95 13.24
N ASP A 163 -5.60 -25.19 14.26
CA ASP A 163 -5.63 -23.73 14.18
C ASP A 163 -4.34 -23.25 13.52
N VAL A 164 -4.37 -22.07 12.90
CA VAL A 164 -3.18 -21.47 12.28
C VAL A 164 -2.96 -20.06 12.82
N ASP A 165 -1.85 -19.85 13.51
CA ASP A 165 -1.36 -18.51 13.84
C ASP A 165 -0.45 -18.03 12.71
N VAL A 166 -0.69 -16.82 12.21
CA VAL A 166 0.14 -16.18 11.18
C VAL A 166 0.95 -15.08 11.86
N VAL A 167 2.18 -15.39 12.26
CA VAL A 167 3.05 -14.44 12.94
C VAL A 167 3.82 -13.63 11.92
N GLN A 168 3.79 -12.31 12.04
CA GLN A 168 4.46 -11.42 11.09
C GLN A 168 5.35 -10.40 11.79
N MET A 169 6.51 -10.18 11.18
CA MET A 169 7.49 -9.19 11.62
C MET A 169 7.96 -8.35 10.44
N VAL A 170 8.24 -7.07 10.69
CA VAL A 170 8.73 -6.13 9.68
C VAL A 170 10.15 -5.71 10.01
N ALA A 171 11.05 -5.82 9.03
CA ALA A 171 12.40 -5.31 9.12
C ALA A 171 12.41 -3.78 9.20
N GLY A 172 13.04 -3.24 10.23
CA GLY A 172 13.27 -1.83 10.46
C GLY A 172 14.59 -1.32 9.91
N GLN A 173 14.86 -0.04 10.14
CA GLN A 173 16.20 0.51 9.92
C GLN A 173 17.21 -0.17 10.85
N PRO A 174 18.46 -0.39 10.39
CA PRO A 174 19.49 -1.01 11.22
C PRO A 174 19.79 -0.16 12.44
N ASP A 175 19.99 -0.81 13.59
CA ASP A 175 20.41 -0.12 14.80
C ASP A 175 21.90 0.29 14.75
N ALA A 176 22.39 0.93 15.82
CA ALA A 176 23.79 1.33 15.91
C ALA A 176 24.77 0.13 15.89
N ALA A 177 24.28 -1.06 16.26
CA ALA A 177 24.98 -2.34 16.20
C ALA A 177 24.88 -3.02 14.82
N GLY A 178 24.18 -2.40 13.86
CA GLY A 178 24.09 -2.81 12.46
C GLY A 178 23.28 -4.08 12.21
N GLY A 179 22.48 -4.52 13.18
CA GLY A 179 21.50 -5.60 13.00
C GLY A 179 20.18 -5.06 12.47
N SER A 180 19.42 -5.89 11.75
CA SER A 180 18.03 -5.56 11.41
C SER A 180 17.20 -5.50 12.69
N ASN A 181 16.52 -4.38 12.93
CA ASN A 181 15.46 -4.34 13.92
C ASN A 181 14.27 -5.11 13.37
N LEU A 182 13.69 -6.03 14.13
CA LEU A 182 12.44 -6.69 13.75
C LEU A 182 11.32 -6.15 14.64
N PHE A 183 10.26 -5.66 14.01
CA PHE A 183 9.09 -5.15 14.71
C PHE A 183 7.92 -6.12 14.55
N PRO A 184 7.35 -6.65 15.63
CA PRO A 184 6.14 -7.46 15.54
C PRO A 184 4.97 -6.58 15.09
N VAL A 185 4.13 -7.13 14.20
CA VAL A 185 2.85 -6.55 13.82
C VAL A 185 1.71 -7.44 14.32
N LYS A 186 0.47 -6.94 14.32
CA LYS A 186 -0.65 -7.78 14.77
C LYS A 186 -0.71 -9.06 13.96
N SER A 187 -0.80 -10.18 14.67
CA SER A 187 -0.77 -11.51 14.05
C SER A 187 -2.20 -12.05 13.96
N PRO A 188 -2.73 -12.34 12.76
CA PRO A 188 -4.05 -12.92 12.64
C PRO A 188 -4.00 -14.41 13.02
N ARG A 189 -5.06 -14.86 13.70
CA ARG A 189 -5.30 -16.26 14.03
C ARG A 189 -6.49 -16.78 13.23
N CYS A 190 -6.33 -17.94 12.65
CA CYS A 190 -7.35 -18.65 11.89
C CYS A 190 -7.76 -19.89 12.71
N ASP A 191 -8.68 -19.71 13.67
CA ASP A 191 -9.20 -20.83 14.46
C ASP A 191 -10.05 -21.73 13.57
N TRP A 192 -10.03 -23.05 13.80
CA TRP A 192 -10.74 -24.05 13.01
C TRP A 192 -12.22 -23.70 12.75
N ASP A 193 -12.91 -23.17 13.76
CA ASP A 193 -14.33 -22.85 13.67
C ASP A 193 -14.63 -21.40 13.23
N THR A 194 -13.61 -20.62 12.85
CA THR A 194 -13.80 -19.23 12.42
C THR A 194 -14.50 -19.17 11.06
N PRO A 195 -15.69 -18.55 10.95
CA PRO A 195 -16.42 -18.48 9.70
C PRO A 195 -15.68 -17.60 8.68
N THR A 196 -15.72 -18.00 7.41
CA THR A 196 -15.20 -17.21 6.30
C THR A 196 -16.11 -16.01 6.02
N ALA A 197 -15.55 -14.90 5.54
CA ALA A 197 -16.30 -13.67 5.26
C ALA A 197 -17.45 -13.85 4.24
N THR A 198 -17.38 -14.89 3.40
CA THR A 198 -18.44 -15.25 2.43
C THR A 198 -19.63 -15.95 3.08
N SER A 199 -19.47 -16.53 4.27
CA SER A 199 -20.49 -17.38 4.91
C SER A 199 -21.50 -16.61 5.79
N ALA A 200 -21.42 -15.28 5.88
CA ALA A 200 -22.30 -14.47 6.73
C ALA A 200 -23.69 -14.15 6.13
N ALA A 201 -24.06 -14.72 4.98
CA ALA A 201 -25.35 -14.45 4.33
C ALA A 201 -26.16 -15.73 4.08
N THR A 202 -26.69 -16.35 5.13
CA THR A 202 -27.92 -17.16 5.03
C THR A 202 -28.63 -17.16 6.38
N ALA A 203 -29.43 -16.13 6.64
CA ALA A 203 -30.54 -16.22 7.60
C ALA A 203 -31.86 -16.29 6.81
N PRO A 204 -32.84 -17.11 7.22
CA PRO A 204 -33.98 -17.46 6.38
C PRO A 204 -34.94 -16.29 6.22
N ALA A 205 -35.49 -16.16 5.00
CA ALA A 205 -36.60 -15.28 4.70
C ALA A 205 -37.81 -15.64 5.55
N ASP A 206 -38.28 -14.68 6.34
CA ASP A 206 -39.63 -14.68 6.88
C ASP A 206 -40.40 -13.44 6.42
N THR A 207 -41.71 -13.61 6.38
CA THR A 207 -42.64 -13.03 5.42
C THR A 207 -43.35 -11.78 5.97
N GLN A 208 -43.58 -10.78 5.09
CA GLN A 208 -44.72 -9.81 5.09
C GLN A 208 -44.60 -8.53 5.97
N PRO A 209 -45.36 -7.42 5.72
CA PRO A 209 -46.00 -6.87 4.51
C PRO A 209 -45.47 -5.50 4.04
N THR A 210 -45.77 -5.19 2.79
CA THR A 210 -45.69 -3.87 2.12
C THR A 210 -46.33 -2.74 2.92
N ALA A 211 -45.54 -1.69 3.23
CA ALA A 211 -46.04 -0.36 3.54
C ALA A 211 -45.27 0.66 2.68
N THR A 212 -46.00 1.31 1.78
CA THR A 212 -45.51 2.31 0.84
C THR A 212 -45.38 3.66 1.55
N PHE A 213 -44.17 4.18 1.70
CA PHE A 213 -43.89 5.60 1.88
C PHE A 213 -42.58 5.96 1.18
N PRO A 214 -42.48 7.11 0.47
CA PRO A 214 -41.23 7.56 -0.10
C PRO A 214 -40.40 8.17 1.03
N SER A 215 -39.28 7.56 1.38
CA SER A 215 -38.29 8.17 2.27
C SER A 215 -36.92 7.92 1.67
N ALA A 216 -36.19 9.01 1.49
CA ALA A 216 -34.94 9.11 0.75
C ALA A 216 -33.93 8.01 1.13
N SER A 217 -33.29 7.42 0.12
CA SER A 217 -32.08 6.61 0.32
C SER A 217 -31.06 7.40 1.14
N PRO A 218 -30.37 6.78 2.11
CA PRO A 218 -29.07 7.26 2.56
C PRO A 218 -28.15 7.31 1.33
N GLN A 219 -27.64 8.49 1.03
CA GLN A 219 -26.62 8.71 0.00
C GLN A 219 -25.40 7.85 0.35
N GLU A 220 -25.01 6.94 -0.55
CA GLU A 220 -23.79 6.12 -0.41
C GLU A 220 -22.59 7.03 -0.10
N PRO A 221 -21.67 6.62 0.80
CA PRO A 221 -20.43 7.37 0.99
C PRO A 221 -19.66 7.40 -0.32
N SER A 222 -19.28 8.61 -0.71
CA SER A 222 -18.50 8.96 -1.89
C SER A 222 -17.32 8.00 -2.05
N SER A 223 -17.37 7.13 -3.05
CA SER A 223 -16.23 6.29 -3.40
C SER A 223 -15.06 7.16 -3.85
N ILE A 224 -13.85 6.77 -3.48
CA ILE A 224 -12.62 7.39 -4.02
C ILE A 224 -12.53 6.95 -5.49
N PRO A 225 -12.55 7.88 -6.47
CA PRO A 225 -12.47 7.58 -7.88
C PRO A 225 -11.00 7.35 -8.30
N ALA A 226 -10.28 6.48 -7.60
CA ALA A 226 -8.92 6.08 -7.93
C ALA A 226 -8.86 4.58 -8.29
N PRO A 227 -8.06 4.17 -9.29
CA PRO A 227 -7.90 2.77 -9.65
C PRO A 227 -7.49 1.91 -8.45
N GLY A 228 -8.30 0.89 -8.19
CA GLY A 228 -8.08 0.01 -7.06
C GLY A 228 -8.27 0.70 -5.71
N ALA A 229 -9.08 1.75 -5.58
CA ALA A 229 -9.48 2.33 -4.31
C ALA A 229 -10.98 2.12 -4.02
N ASP A 230 -11.34 2.07 -2.74
CA ASP A 230 -12.72 2.13 -2.25
C ASP A 230 -12.90 3.34 -1.31
N ALA A 231 -14.03 3.41 -0.60
CA ALA A 231 -14.32 4.52 0.33
C ALA A 231 -13.31 4.66 1.49
N HIS A 232 -12.41 3.69 1.67
CA HIS A 232 -11.43 3.67 2.76
C HIS A 232 -9.98 3.79 2.28
N GLY A 233 -9.72 3.94 0.97
CA GLY A 233 -8.36 4.05 0.43
C GLY A 233 -8.02 2.95 -0.57
N PHE A 234 -6.72 2.65 -0.75
CA PHE A 234 -6.24 1.77 -1.81
C PHE A 234 -6.37 0.28 -1.45
N LEU A 235 -7.12 -0.47 -2.26
CA LEU A 235 -7.33 -1.92 -2.22
C LEU A 235 -6.13 -2.72 -2.71
N ASP A 236 -5.01 -2.13 -3.10
CA ASP A 236 -3.77 -2.86 -3.39
C ASP A 236 -2.63 -2.43 -2.45
N GLN A 237 -2.87 -1.35 -1.68
CA GLN A 237 -1.94 -0.76 -0.72
C GLN A 237 -2.60 -0.53 0.65
N PRO A 238 -2.76 -1.59 1.44
CA PRO A 238 -3.44 -1.56 2.73
C PRO A 238 -2.90 -0.63 3.79
N GLY A 239 -1.59 -0.39 3.82
CA GLY A 239 -1.02 0.58 4.74
C GLY A 239 -1.43 2.01 4.39
N ALA A 240 -2.11 2.21 3.27
CA ALA A 240 -2.72 3.46 2.81
C ALA A 240 -4.25 3.32 2.80
N ARG A 241 -4.81 2.91 3.94
CA ARG A 241 -6.26 2.78 4.15
C ARG A 241 -6.70 3.23 5.54
N CYS A 242 -7.85 3.89 5.60
CA CYS A 242 -8.53 4.25 6.82
C CYS A 242 -9.29 3.06 7.43
N ASP A 243 -9.56 3.14 8.73
CA ASP A 243 -10.41 2.17 9.41
C ASP A 243 -11.87 2.36 9.00
N ASP A 244 -12.70 1.32 9.19
CA ASP A 244 -14.11 1.33 8.75
C ASP A 244 -14.96 2.42 9.41
N ALA A 245 -14.50 2.98 10.55
CA ALA A 245 -15.17 4.07 11.27
C ALA A 245 -14.69 5.47 10.86
N ASP A 246 -13.61 5.55 10.07
CA ASP A 246 -12.95 6.79 9.70
C ASP A 246 -13.32 7.24 8.29
N THR A 247 -13.25 8.53 8.03
CA THR A 247 -13.47 9.08 6.70
C THR A 247 -12.15 9.43 6.02
N VAL A 248 -12.00 9.09 4.74
CA VAL A 248 -10.81 9.46 3.98
C VAL A 248 -10.92 10.92 3.56
N GLU A 249 -9.93 11.73 3.90
CA GLU A 249 -9.80 13.15 3.52
C GLU A 249 -8.91 13.34 2.29
N VAL A 250 -7.89 12.50 2.15
CA VAL A 250 -6.99 12.44 1.00
C VAL A 250 -6.64 10.98 0.72
N ALA A 251 -6.54 10.62 -0.55
CA ALA A 251 -5.87 9.42 -1.01
C ALA A 251 -4.91 9.79 -2.15
N ALA A 252 -3.66 9.36 -2.06
CA ALA A 252 -2.67 9.61 -3.09
C ALA A 252 -1.81 8.37 -3.37
N ARG A 253 -1.49 8.16 -4.65
CA ARG A 253 -0.48 7.23 -5.11
C ARG A 253 0.68 8.02 -5.69
N THR A 254 1.90 7.64 -5.37
CA THR A 254 3.14 8.24 -5.87
C THR A 254 3.91 7.21 -6.68
N THR A 255 5.04 7.64 -7.24
CA THR A 255 6.00 6.72 -7.87
C THR A 255 6.57 5.65 -6.93
N GLN A 256 6.51 5.83 -5.60
CA GLN A 256 7.14 4.92 -4.63
C GLN A 256 6.26 4.54 -3.44
N SER A 257 5.14 5.24 -3.22
CA SER A 257 4.25 5.08 -2.06
C SER A 257 2.78 5.17 -2.47
N ALA A 258 1.90 4.66 -1.61
CA ALA A 258 0.50 5.05 -1.54
C ALA A 258 0.25 5.60 -0.14
N LEU A 259 -0.70 6.53 0.00
CA LEU A 259 -1.03 7.13 1.28
C LEU A 259 -2.49 7.57 1.36
N VAL A 260 -3.00 7.68 2.58
CA VAL A 260 -4.25 8.35 2.89
C VAL A 260 -4.10 9.29 4.08
N ILE A 261 -4.93 10.32 4.12
CA ILE A 261 -5.24 11.07 5.33
C ILE A 261 -6.62 10.65 5.79
N CYS A 262 -6.73 10.13 7.00
CA CYS A 262 -7.96 9.69 7.63
C CYS A 262 -8.43 10.71 8.65
N ARG A 263 -9.73 10.95 8.74
CA ARG A 263 -10.35 11.70 9.83
C ARG A 263 -11.06 10.74 10.77
N ASN A 264 -10.58 10.69 12.01
CA ASN A 264 -11.19 9.94 13.11
C ASN A 264 -11.75 10.94 14.12
N ALA A 265 -13.08 10.96 14.35
CA ALA A 265 -13.81 11.77 15.32
C ALA A 265 -13.56 13.30 15.31
N SER A 266 -12.30 13.75 15.46
CA SER A 266 -11.80 15.12 15.29
C SER A 266 -10.31 15.23 14.91
N GLU A 267 -9.58 14.12 14.84
CA GLU A 267 -8.14 14.08 14.52
C GLU A 267 -7.89 13.63 13.09
N LEU A 268 -6.77 14.09 12.52
CA LEU A 268 -6.30 13.71 11.20
C LEU A 268 -5.09 12.79 11.35
N VAL A 269 -5.14 11.66 10.66
CA VAL A 269 -4.15 10.59 10.74
C VAL A 269 -3.58 10.35 9.35
N TYR A 270 -2.27 10.38 9.23
CA TYR A 270 -1.56 9.96 8.02
C TYR A 270 -1.30 8.46 8.07
N ARG A 271 -1.63 7.75 6.99
CA ARG A 271 -1.27 6.34 6.79
C ARG A 271 -0.60 6.20 5.43
N GLY A 272 0.68 5.83 5.42
CA GLY A 272 1.47 5.65 4.20
C GLY A 272 1.98 4.22 4.07
N SER A 273 2.08 3.72 2.84
CA SER A 273 2.62 2.41 2.49
C SER A 273 3.53 2.50 1.29
N ARG A 274 4.73 1.92 1.39
CA ARG A 274 5.69 1.92 0.28
C ARG A 274 5.31 0.85 -0.74
N LEU A 275 5.29 1.19 -2.04
CA LEU A 275 4.84 0.28 -3.08
C LEU A 275 5.76 -0.95 -3.25
N SER A 276 7.05 -0.77 -2.98
CA SER A 276 8.07 -1.80 -3.21
C SER A 276 7.95 -3.02 -2.30
N ASP A 277 7.57 -2.81 -1.05
CA ASP A 277 7.60 -3.84 0.01
C ASP A 277 6.34 -3.81 0.91
N GLY A 278 5.45 -2.83 0.74
CA GLY A 278 4.25 -2.67 1.54
C GLY A 278 4.49 -2.02 2.90
N ALA A 279 5.74 -1.71 3.27
CA ALA A 279 6.09 -1.16 4.58
C ALA A 279 5.25 0.08 4.88
N SER A 280 4.55 0.06 6.01
CA SER A 280 3.58 1.08 6.34
C SER A 280 3.92 1.84 7.61
N ILE A 281 3.40 3.05 7.70
CA ILE A 281 3.50 3.90 8.88
C ILE A 281 2.16 4.61 9.11
N GLU A 282 1.78 4.72 10.38
CA GLU A 282 0.69 5.56 10.83
C GLU A 282 1.26 6.69 11.68
N LEU A 283 0.83 7.92 11.39
CA LEU A 283 1.24 9.11 12.13
C LEU A 283 0.01 9.95 12.47
N LEU A 284 -0.18 10.19 13.77
CA LEU A 284 -1.24 11.06 14.28
C LEU A 284 -0.90 12.54 14.06
N ASN A 285 -1.91 13.40 14.19
CA ASN A 285 -1.79 14.86 14.12
C ASN A 285 -1.30 15.38 12.77
N ALA A 286 -1.84 14.86 11.67
CA ALA A 286 -1.70 15.52 10.37
C ALA A 286 -2.40 16.89 10.41
N VAL A 287 -1.74 17.93 9.89
CA VAL A 287 -2.23 19.30 9.93
C VAL A 287 -2.47 19.78 8.50
N PRO A 288 -3.64 20.35 8.16
CA PRO A 288 -3.85 20.94 6.86
C PRO A 288 -2.82 22.04 6.57
N ASN A 289 -2.17 22.01 5.41
CA ASN A 289 -1.24 23.03 4.96
C ASN A 289 -1.09 23.05 3.43
N ASP A 290 -1.07 24.24 2.83
CA ASP A 290 -0.90 24.50 1.37
C ASP A 290 -1.71 23.54 0.47
N GLY A 291 -3.02 23.44 0.67
CA GLY A 291 -3.90 22.57 -0.13
C GLY A 291 -3.73 21.06 0.12
N GLY A 292 -2.86 20.67 1.05
CA GLY A 292 -2.63 19.30 1.45
C GLY A 292 -2.45 19.17 2.96
N PHE A 293 -1.57 18.27 3.40
CA PHE A 293 -1.39 17.95 4.82
C PHE A 293 0.08 17.74 5.15
N ASP A 294 0.47 18.26 6.30
CA ASP A 294 1.79 18.05 6.86
C ASP A 294 1.70 17.24 8.15
N VAL A 295 2.55 16.24 8.28
CA VAL A 295 2.63 15.42 9.50
C VAL A 295 4.09 15.21 9.88
N VAL A 296 4.36 15.22 11.19
CA VAL A 296 5.70 15.00 11.74
C VAL A 296 5.70 13.72 12.53
N ASN A 297 6.64 12.82 12.21
CA ASN A 297 6.89 11.65 13.03
C ASN A 297 7.55 12.09 14.35
N PRO A 298 6.87 11.94 15.50
CA PRO A 298 7.38 12.43 16.78
C PRO A 298 8.62 11.66 17.27
N GLN A 299 8.87 10.45 16.75
CA GLN A 299 10.00 9.62 17.18
C GLN A 299 11.34 10.11 16.64
N ASN A 300 11.35 10.69 15.43
CA ASN A 300 12.59 11.03 14.73
C ASN A 300 12.56 12.40 14.02
N GLY A 301 11.45 13.13 14.09
CA GLY A 301 11.30 14.45 13.47
C GLY A 301 11.15 14.44 11.95
N THR A 302 11.00 13.28 11.31
CA THR A 302 10.75 13.19 9.86
C THR A 302 9.42 13.86 9.54
N ARG A 303 9.43 14.80 8.60
CA ARG A 303 8.22 15.49 8.15
C ARG A 303 7.76 14.90 6.82
N TYR A 304 6.47 14.67 6.70
CA TYR A 304 5.81 14.25 5.46
C TYR A 304 4.88 15.38 5.04
N GLU A 305 5.08 15.87 3.82
CA GLU A 305 4.33 16.96 3.22
C GLU A 305 3.55 16.35 2.05
N VAL A 306 2.26 16.12 2.28
CA VAL A 306 1.35 15.55 1.29
C VAL A 306 0.78 16.70 0.48
N ARG A 307 1.07 16.74 -0.82
CA ARG A 307 0.47 17.67 -1.79
C ARG A 307 -0.13 16.88 -2.96
N SER A 308 -0.90 17.55 -3.81
CA SER A 308 -1.45 16.95 -5.01
C SER A 308 -0.39 16.54 -6.03
N SER A 309 0.74 17.25 -6.07
CA SER A 309 1.83 17.02 -7.03
C SER A 309 2.93 16.09 -6.50
N ALA A 310 3.16 16.08 -5.19
CA ALA A 310 4.21 15.25 -4.59
C ALA A 310 3.95 14.90 -3.12
N LEU A 311 4.53 13.77 -2.69
CA LEU A 311 4.86 13.52 -1.30
C LEU A 311 6.31 13.95 -1.07
N THR A 312 6.54 14.93 -0.20
CA THR A 312 7.88 15.32 0.24
C THR A 312 8.16 14.76 1.62
N ILE A 313 9.16 13.90 1.74
CA ILE A 313 9.64 13.32 2.99
C ILE A 313 10.95 14.01 3.37
N ARG A 314 10.94 14.78 4.45
CA ARG A 314 12.09 15.54 4.94
C ARG A 314 12.69 14.89 6.17
N VAL A 315 13.89 14.33 6.02
CA VAL A 315 14.64 13.62 7.08
C VAL A 315 15.96 14.33 7.32
N ASN A 316 16.20 14.82 8.53
CA ASN A 316 17.48 15.49 8.91
C ASN A 316 17.91 16.59 7.92
N GLY A 317 16.95 17.35 7.37
CA GLY A 317 17.20 18.42 6.40
C GLY A 317 17.47 17.96 4.96
N ARG A 318 17.27 16.67 4.65
CA ARG A 318 17.29 16.14 3.28
C ARG A 318 15.87 15.85 2.81
N ASP A 319 15.58 16.18 1.56
CA ASP A 319 14.27 16.02 0.95
C ASP A 319 14.27 14.83 0.00
N PHE A 320 13.29 13.95 0.18
CA PHE A 320 12.93 12.88 -0.75
C PHE A 320 11.57 13.23 -1.32
N ILE A 321 11.52 13.50 -2.62
CA ILE A 321 10.32 13.96 -3.30
C ILE A 321 9.83 12.82 -4.19
N GLU A 322 8.62 12.36 -3.93
CA GLU A 322 7.95 11.32 -4.70
C GLU A 322 6.80 11.98 -5.49
N PRO A 323 6.89 12.06 -6.83
CA PRO A 323 5.79 12.58 -7.65
C PRO A 323 4.52 11.77 -7.43
N VAL A 324 3.40 12.47 -7.25
CA VAL A 324 2.07 11.88 -7.15
C VAL A 324 1.56 11.54 -8.55
N THR A 325 1.09 10.32 -8.72
CA THR A 325 0.54 9.80 -9.98
C THR A 325 -0.99 9.72 -9.93
N GLU A 326 -1.58 9.67 -8.73
CA GLU A 326 -3.02 9.66 -8.51
C GLU A 326 -3.32 10.45 -7.23
N PHE A 327 -4.27 11.39 -7.27
CA PHE A 327 -4.65 12.18 -6.10
C PHE A 327 -6.16 12.35 -6.01
N TRP A 328 -6.69 12.19 -4.81
CA TRP A 328 -8.08 12.48 -4.47
C TRP A 328 -8.16 13.16 -3.10
N SER A 329 -9.12 14.07 -2.93
CA SER A 329 -9.44 14.68 -1.64
C SER A 329 -10.94 14.89 -1.43
N ALA A 330 -11.40 14.72 -0.18
CA ALA A 330 -12.79 14.94 0.21
C ALA A 330 -13.19 16.43 0.16
N ALA A 331 -12.22 17.32 0.33
CA ALA A 331 -12.37 18.77 0.17
C ALA A 331 -12.67 19.20 -1.28
N ALA A 332 -12.59 18.29 -2.27
CA ALA A 332 -12.94 18.56 -3.66
C ALA A 332 -14.46 18.68 -3.91
N THR A 333 -15.31 18.48 -2.90
CA THR A 333 -16.78 18.60 -3.04
C THR A 333 -17.30 20.02 -2.81
N ALA A 334 -16.73 21.00 -3.52
CA ALA A 334 -17.40 22.28 -3.82
C ALA A 334 -16.67 22.99 -4.97
N LEU A 335 -16.89 22.48 -6.18
CA LEU A 335 -17.02 23.15 -7.49
C LEU A 335 -16.97 22.03 -8.56
N PRO A 336 -17.66 22.16 -9.71
CA PRO A 336 -17.67 21.11 -10.72
C PRO A 336 -16.24 20.75 -11.14
N SER A 337 -15.92 19.44 -11.09
CA SER A 337 -14.64 18.89 -11.55
C SER A 337 -14.32 19.38 -12.97
N PRO A 338 -13.12 19.93 -13.26
CA PRO A 338 -12.67 20.00 -14.63
C PRO A 338 -12.20 18.60 -15.04
N ASP A 339 -12.65 18.17 -16.21
CA ASP A 339 -12.23 16.94 -16.86
C ASP A 339 -10.69 16.81 -16.86
N TYR A 340 -10.17 15.66 -16.41
CA TYR A 340 -8.80 15.24 -16.68
C TYR A 340 -8.64 15.01 -18.19
N SER A 341 -8.28 16.05 -18.93
CA SER A 341 -7.70 15.92 -20.26
C SER A 341 -6.22 16.29 -20.20
N ALA A 342 -5.35 15.29 -20.38
CA ALA A 342 -3.92 15.33 -20.70
C ALA A 342 -3.10 16.58 -20.26
N GLU A 343 -2.13 16.35 -19.38
CA GLU A 343 -1.00 17.26 -19.13
C GLU A 343 -0.45 17.79 -20.47
N GLN A 344 -0.43 19.11 -20.65
CA GLN A 344 0.04 19.73 -21.89
C GLN A 344 1.27 20.58 -21.63
N LEU A 345 2.39 20.17 -22.23
CA LEU A 345 3.63 20.95 -22.21
C LEU A 345 3.61 22.02 -23.31
N VAL A 346 3.99 23.22 -22.91
CA VAL A 346 4.17 24.37 -23.79
C VAL A 346 5.57 24.94 -23.61
N ARG A 347 6.12 25.53 -24.68
CA ARG A 347 7.42 26.19 -24.62
C ARG A 347 7.37 27.53 -25.30
N THR A 348 8.05 28.53 -24.74
CA THR A 348 8.16 29.84 -25.40
C THR A 348 8.88 29.71 -26.73
N ALA A 349 8.57 30.59 -27.69
CA ALA A 349 9.26 30.61 -28.99
C ALA A 349 10.80 30.73 -28.87
N SER A 350 11.32 31.34 -27.80
CA SER A 350 12.77 31.42 -27.53
C SER A 350 13.38 30.13 -26.99
N GLY A 351 12.55 29.17 -26.54
CA GLY A 351 12.98 27.94 -25.90
C GLY A 351 13.50 28.09 -24.48
N GLN A 352 13.48 29.31 -23.92
CA GLN A 352 14.12 29.61 -22.63
C GLN A 352 13.22 29.36 -21.41
N VAL A 353 11.90 29.26 -21.63
CA VAL A 353 10.93 28.89 -20.60
C VAL A 353 10.01 27.81 -21.16
N ARG A 354 9.80 26.76 -20.36
CA ARG A 354 8.90 25.65 -20.65
C ARG A 354 7.89 25.54 -19.52
N CYS A 355 6.62 25.31 -19.82
CA CYS A 355 5.60 25.21 -18.81
C CYS A 355 4.72 23.98 -19.00
N GLN A 356 4.35 23.36 -17.90
CA GLN A 356 3.33 22.33 -17.82
C GLN A 356 2.01 23.01 -17.44
N VAL A 357 0.98 22.80 -18.27
CA VAL A 357 -0.34 23.41 -18.08
C VAL A 357 -1.35 22.32 -17.77
N GLU A 358 -1.84 22.33 -16.55
CA GLU A 358 -2.89 21.44 -16.05
C GLU A 358 -4.09 22.25 -15.61
N SER A 359 -5.23 21.61 -15.39
CA SER A 359 -6.43 22.34 -14.96
C SER A 359 -6.28 23.00 -13.60
N GLY A 360 -5.51 22.38 -12.70
CA GLY A 360 -5.30 22.85 -11.34
C GLY A 360 -4.11 23.78 -11.15
N GLU A 361 -3.11 23.75 -12.04
CA GLU A 361 -1.90 24.55 -11.89
C GLU A 361 -1.13 24.76 -13.19
N VAL A 362 -0.27 25.77 -13.18
CA VAL A 362 0.76 25.98 -14.20
C VAL A 362 2.11 26.01 -13.52
N VAL A 363 3.02 25.14 -13.97
CA VAL A 363 4.41 25.12 -13.51
C VAL A 363 5.29 25.53 -14.68
N CYS A 364 6.11 26.56 -14.51
CA CYS A 364 7.04 27.05 -15.52
C CYS A 364 8.49 26.89 -15.09
N GLU A 365 9.30 26.23 -15.93
CA GLU A 365 10.73 26.06 -15.79
C GLU A 365 11.51 27.04 -16.67
N ARG A 366 12.51 27.70 -16.09
CA ARG A 366 13.54 28.41 -16.85
C ARG A 366 14.68 27.46 -17.20
N ALA A 367 15.03 27.39 -18.48
CA ALA A 367 16.06 26.48 -18.99
C ALA A 367 17.51 26.85 -18.58
N SER A 368 17.73 28.01 -17.96
CA SER A 368 19.06 28.43 -17.51
C SER A 368 19.40 27.85 -16.13
N ILE A 369 20.66 27.44 -15.95
CA ILE A 369 21.22 27.04 -14.66
C ILE A 369 21.17 28.15 -13.60
N ASP A 370 21.03 29.41 -14.03
CA ASP A 370 20.91 30.54 -13.10
C ASP A 370 19.53 30.64 -12.44
N GLY A 371 18.50 29.93 -12.92
CA GLY A 371 17.13 29.99 -12.41
C GLY A 371 16.45 31.35 -12.61
N PHE A 372 15.29 31.57 -12.01
CA PHE A 372 14.60 32.87 -12.11
C PHE A 372 15.24 33.90 -11.16
N PRO A 373 15.59 35.11 -11.62
CA PRO A 373 16.32 36.08 -10.79
C PRO A 373 15.61 36.50 -9.49
N GLN A 374 14.28 36.44 -9.45
CA GLN A 374 13.48 36.77 -8.25
C GLN A 374 13.31 35.60 -7.29
N ALA A 375 13.62 34.37 -7.73
CA ALA A 375 13.43 33.20 -6.91
C ALA A 375 14.49 33.13 -5.81
N PRO A 376 14.26 32.35 -4.73
CA PRO A 376 15.29 32.10 -3.73
C PRO A 376 16.56 31.53 -4.35
N THR A 377 17.71 31.79 -3.72
CA THR A 377 18.98 31.19 -4.15
C THR A 377 19.00 29.69 -3.82
N SER A 378 19.52 28.89 -4.72
CA SER A 378 19.70 27.45 -4.49
C SER A 378 20.97 27.20 -3.66
N GLY A 379 20.99 26.12 -2.87
CA GLY A 379 22.15 25.73 -2.07
C GLY A 379 23.37 25.30 -2.90
N THR A 380 23.20 25.11 -4.22
CA THR A 380 24.23 24.65 -5.18
C THR A 380 24.75 25.77 -6.09
N GLY A 381 24.27 27.00 -5.94
CA GLY A 381 24.55 28.15 -6.81
C GLY A 381 23.40 28.43 -7.80
N GLY A 382 23.18 29.71 -8.14
CA GLY A 382 22.02 30.15 -8.93
C GLY A 382 20.73 30.33 -8.12
N HIS A 383 19.62 30.59 -8.79
CA HIS A 383 18.28 30.70 -8.20
C HIS A 383 17.43 29.47 -8.50
N TRP A 384 16.32 29.31 -7.78
CA TRP A 384 15.31 28.29 -8.08
C TRP A 384 14.73 28.51 -9.49
N ASN A 385 14.47 27.41 -10.20
CA ASN A 385 14.19 27.44 -11.63
C ASN A 385 12.75 27.12 -12.00
N LEU A 386 11.88 26.80 -11.03
CA LEU A 386 10.45 26.55 -11.24
C LEU A 386 9.61 27.64 -10.57
N ALA A 387 8.64 28.19 -11.31
CA ALA A 387 7.58 29.06 -10.83
C ALA A 387 6.24 28.34 -10.96
N THR A 388 5.51 28.19 -9.86
CA THR A 388 4.24 27.48 -9.83
C THR A 388 3.12 28.41 -9.41
N ILE A 389 2.02 28.40 -10.16
CA ILE A 389 0.77 29.07 -9.77
C ILE A 389 -0.38 28.06 -9.84
N THR A 390 -1.17 27.98 -8.76
CA THR A 390 -2.39 27.17 -8.76
C THR A 390 -3.55 27.94 -9.39
N SER A 391 -4.60 27.24 -9.82
CA SER A 391 -5.85 27.85 -10.28
C SER A 391 -6.52 28.71 -9.21
N GLY A 392 -6.17 28.51 -7.93
CA GLY A 392 -6.61 29.33 -6.80
C GLY A 392 -5.77 30.59 -6.56
N GLY A 393 -4.70 30.83 -7.32
CA GLY A 393 -3.81 31.99 -7.17
C GLY A 393 -2.70 31.83 -6.14
N GLU A 394 -2.48 30.61 -5.63
CA GLU A 394 -1.35 30.35 -4.74
C GLU A 394 -0.06 30.21 -5.55
N PHE A 395 0.91 31.07 -5.25
CA PHE A 395 2.20 31.11 -5.95
C PHE A 395 3.34 30.62 -5.07
N HIS A 396 4.21 29.78 -5.64
CA HIS A 396 5.44 29.37 -4.96
C HIS A 396 6.58 29.11 -5.96
N TRP A 397 7.79 29.25 -5.46
CA TRP A 397 9.01 28.87 -6.18
C TRP A 397 9.38 27.42 -5.84
N ASN A 398 9.97 26.68 -6.78
CA ASN A 398 10.56 25.36 -6.55
C ASN A 398 11.88 25.19 -7.31
N ILE A 399 12.65 24.16 -6.96
CA ILE A 399 13.77 23.67 -7.76
C ILE A 399 13.42 22.30 -8.35
N GLY A 400 13.65 22.10 -9.64
CA GLY A 400 13.31 20.83 -10.29
C GLY A 400 13.52 20.84 -11.80
N ASN A 401 12.98 19.84 -12.47
CA ASN A 401 13.00 19.71 -13.92
C ASN A 401 11.65 19.16 -14.36
N LEU A 402 10.97 19.83 -15.29
CA LEU A 402 9.62 19.47 -15.75
C LEU A 402 9.59 18.18 -16.59
N GLY A 403 10.73 17.53 -16.86
CA GLY A 403 10.79 16.22 -17.51
C GLY A 403 10.17 16.18 -18.92
N GLY A 404 9.99 15.00 -19.50
CA GLY A 404 9.31 14.81 -20.80
C GLY A 404 10.20 14.28 -21.93
N VAL A 405 9.60 13.50 -22.84
CA VAL A 405 10.20 13.08 -24.11
C VAL A 405 10.46 14.29 -25.00
N ASP A 406 11.43 14.16 -25.91
CA ASP A 406 11.85 15.06 -26.99
C ASP A 406 11.21 16.48 -27.00
N PRO A 407 12.00 17.57 -26.82
CA PRO A 407 11.52 18.96 -26.94
C PRO A 407 10.69 19.23 -28.22
N ASP A 408 10.82 18.40 -29.25
CA ASP A 408 10.03 18.49 -30.48
C ASP A 408 8.53 18.18 -30.30
N THR A 409 8.10 17.71 -29.13
CA THR A 409 6.69 17.40 -28.81
C THR A 409 5.95 18.53 -28.06
N ASP A 410 6.65 19.56 -27.59
CA ASP A 410 6.04 20.70 -26.90
C ASP A 410 5.24 21.60 -27.87
N ILE A 411 4.13 22.15 -27.39
CA ILE A 411 3.45 23.23 -28.13
C ILE A 411 4.28 24.50 -28.01
N VAL A 412 4.83 24.94 -29.14
CA VAL A 412 5.53 26.24 -29.20
C VAL A 412 4.50 27.36 -29.15
N LEU A 413 4.72 28.29 -28.22
CA LEU A 413 3.92 29.50 -28.04
C LEU A 413 4.48 30.62 -28.92
N ASP A 414 3.84 30.82 -30.08
CA ASP A 414 4.15 31.92 -30.98
C ASP A 414 3.78 33.26 -30.35
N TYR A 415 4.64 34.28 -30.50
CA TYR A 415 4.36 35.61 -29.96
C TYR A 415 3.14 36.25 -30.64
N GLY A 416 2.30 36.88 -29.83
CA GLY A 416 1.01 37.44 -30.24
C GLY A 416 -0.11 36.38 -30.33
N SER A 417 0.15 35.12 -29.94
CA SER A 417 -0.89 34.10 -29.87
C SER A 417 -1.56 34.05 -28.50
N THR A 418 -2.88 33.88 -28.52
CA THR A 418 -3.68 33.53 -27.35
C THR A 418 -4.19 32.11 -27.53
N ARG A 419 -3.96 31.24 -26.55
CA ARG A 419 -4.42 29.85 -26.55
C ARG A 419 -5.20 29.57 -25.28
N ARG A 420 -6.11 28.60 -25.34
CA ARG A 420 -6.74 28.01 -24.15
C ARG A 420 -6.32 26.56 -24.03
N ILE A 421 -5.76 26.21 -22.88
CA ILE A 421 -5.28 24.86 -22.58
C ILE A 421 -5.69 24.56 -21.15
N ASN A 422 -6.41 23.46 -20.94
CA ASN A 422 -6.80 22.96 -19.62
C ASN A 422 -7.42 24.05 -18.71
N GLY A 423 -8.27 24.94 -19.24
CA GLY A 423 -8.89 26.01 -18.44
C GLY A 423 -7.99 27.21 -18.11
N TRP A 424 -6.85 27.33 -18.78
CA TRP A 424 -5.98 28.50 -18.74
C TRP A 424 -5.95 29.21 -20.08
N MET A 425 -6.19 30.51 -20.06
CA MET A 425 -5.87 31.42 -21.15
C MET A 425 -4.37 31.75 -21.10
N ILE A 426 -3.66 31.44 -22.17
CA ILE A 426 -2.23 31.64 -22.34
C ILE A 426 -2.01 32.73 -23.38
N GLU A 427 -1.45 33.85 -22.98
CA GLU A 427 -1.12 34.97 -23.85
C GLU A 427 0.39 35.08 -23.97
N ALA A 428 0.93 34.69 -25.12
CA ALA A 428 2.37 34.73 -25.37
C ALA A 428 2.75 36.05 -26.07
N SER A 429 3.75 36.74 -25.53
CA SER A 429 4.30 37.97 -26.08
C SER A 429 5.83 37.93 -26.09
N ASN A 430 6.45 38.92 -26.73
CA ASN A 430 7.90 39.11 -26.68
C ASN A 430 8.40 39.54 -25.28
N GLU A 431 7.53 40.07 -24.42
CA GLU A 431 7.87 40.46 -23.04
C GLU A 431 7.79 39.27 -22.08
N GLY A 432 6.90 38.32 -22.34
CA GLY A 432 6.71 37.12 -21.53
C GLY A 432 5.38 36.43 -21.85
N THR A 433 5.06 35.40 -21.09
CA THR A 433 3.82 34.61 -21.25
C THR A 433 2.94 34.81 -20.04
N ARG A 434 1.68 35.16 -20.26
CA ARG A 434 0.68 35.28 -19.21
C ARG A 434 -0.22 34.06 -19.19
N PHE A 435 -0.38 33.45 -18.03
CA PHE A 435 -1.32 32.37 -17.78
C PHE A 435 -2.43 32.94 -16.89
N ILE A 436 -3.69 32.77 -17.31
CA ILE A 436 -4.86 33.26 -16.58
C ILE A 436 -5.85 32.10 -16.49
N ASN A 437 -6.21 31.70 -15.28
CA ASN A 437 -7.22 30.67 -15.11
C ASN A 437 -8.59 31.23 -15.53
N ASP A 438 -9.27 30.55 -16.44
CA ASP A 438 -10.58 30.99 -16.97
C ASP A 438 -11.65 31.03 -15.87
N GLY A 439 -11.51 30.23 -14.80
CA GLY A 439 -12.48 30.11 -13.72
C GLY A 439 -12.30 31.15 -12.61
N SER A 440 -11.07 31.35 -12.14
CA SER A 440 -10.77 32.25 -11.02
C SER A 440 -10.27 33.64 -11.43
N GLY A 441 -9.72 33.77 -12.64
CA GLY A 441 -9.01 34.97 -13.10
C GLY A 441 -7.61 35.12 -12.51
N HIS A 442 -7.19 34.24 -11.60
CA HIS A 442 -5.84 34.21 -11.05
C HIS A 442 -4.84 33.66 -12.05
N GLY A 443 -3.58 34.01 -11.87
CA GLY A 443 -2.53 33.43 -12.68
C GLY A 443 -1.17 34.06 -12.46
N MET A 444 -0.31 33.92 -13.46
CA MET A 444 1.02 34.51 -13.42
C MET A 444 1.48 34.98 -14.79
N PHE A 445 2.27 36.05 -14.79
CA PHE A 445 3.14 36.40 -15.89
C PHE A 445 4.50 35.75 -15.66
N VAL A 446 5.10 35.18 -16.71
CA VAL A 446 6.41 34.55 -16.65
C VAL A 446 7.29 35.00 -17.82
N SER A 447 8.54 35.34 -17.52
CA SER A 447 9.59 35.65 -18.49
C SER A 447 10.95 35.19 -17.96
N ILE A 448 11.99 35.25 -18.78
CA ILE A 448 13.35 34.91 -18.33
C ILE A 448 13.93 35.87 -17.29
N SER A 449 13.27 37.01 -17.04
CA SER A 449 13.76 38.09 -16.19
C SER A 449 12.84 38.40 -15.03
N ASP A 450 11.54 38.08 -15.16
CA ASP A 450 10.50 38.51 -14.23
C ASP A 450 9.35 37.48 -14.19
N VAL A 451 8.80 37.27 -13.01
CA VAL A 451 7.62 36.44 -12.73
C VAL A 451 6.72 37.18 -11.76
N ASP A 452 5.46 37.38 -12.16
CA ASP A 452 4.49 38.20 -11.41
C ASP A 452 3.14 37.46 -11.28
N PRO A 453 2.82 36.89 -10.11
CA PRO A 453 1.52 36.28 -9.85
C PRO A 453 0.43 37.33 -9.56
N PHE A 454 -0.82 37.09 -9.99
CA PHE A 454 -1.94 38.03 -9.83
C PHE A 454 -3.30 37.36 -9.59
#